data_AF-A0AAT9SIG2-F1
#
_entry.id   AF-A0AAT9SIG2-F1
#
_cell.length_a   1.000
_cell.length_b   1.000
_cell.length_c   1.000
_cell.angle_alpha   90.00
_cell.angle_beta   90.00
_cell.angle_gamma   90.00
#
_symmetry.space_group_name_H-M   'P 1'
#
loop_
_entity.id
_entity.type
_entity.pdbx_description
1 polymer ?
#
loop_
_entity_poly.entity_id
_entity_poly.type
_entity_poly.pdbx_seq_one_letter_code
_entity_poly.pdbx_strand_id
1 'polypeptide(L)'
;MISLFGFRIVCVALLFLNVPLATFRADVRPETWQVVVDAGSSKTRGILYLLSGDAVTPVVEYNSKLPLASYARVPDDSGTLLIAPLLDALERLAGDKKYGLEKNTVRVNVLGTAGVRELSADQQDAIYKAVNTSILAKGWALGQVGTIDGRDEGIFAWVHLNFLKGLAMSDNTLGIIEVGGPRAKSLSRSSLYRWTTQTSVKMLVQ
;
A
#
# COMPACT_ATOMS: atom_id res chain seq x y z
N MET A 1 0.71 6.92 75.92
CA MET A 1 -0.68 7.10 75.42
C MET A 1 -0.64 8.10 74.29
N ILE A 2 -0.50 7.61 73.06
CA ILE A 2 -0.42 8.42 71.84
C ILE A 2 -1.86 8.71 71.41
N SER A 3 -2.20 9.99 71.31
CA SER A 3 -3.55 10.49 71.04
C SER A 3 -4.11 9.97 69.72
N LEU A 4 -5.27 9.30 69.79
CA LEU A 4 -5.98 8.68 68.68
C LEU A 4 -6.72 9.68 67.76
N PHE A 5 -6.37 10.97 67.79
CA PHE A 5 -7.08 12.03 67.06
C PHE A 5 -6.40 12.45 65.75
N GLY A 6 -5.12 12.10 65.55
CA GLY A 6 -4.34 12.52 64.37
C GLY A 6 -4.52 11.64 63.12
N PHE A 7 -5.12 10.46 63.24
CA PHE A 7 -5.12 9.48 62.14
C PHE A 7 -6.34 9.56 61.20
N ARG A 8 -7.38 10.33 61.55
CA ARG A 8 -8.59 10.45 60.71
C ARG A 8 -8.59 11.62 59.72
N ILE A 9 -7.64 12.55 59.83
CA ILE A 9 -7.61 13.74 58.95
C ILE A 9 -6.81 13.48 57.66
N VAL A 10 -5.83 12.57 57.68
CA VAL A 10 -4.97 12.31 56.51
C VAL A 10 -5.70 11.53 55.40
N CYS A 11 -6.65 10.66 55.75
CA CYS A 11 -7.40 9.89 54.73
C CYS A 11 -8.55 10.66 54.07
N VAL A 12 -9.06 11.73 54.68
CA VAL A 12 -10.14 12.54 54.07
C VAL A 12 -9.59 13.61 53.12
N ALA A 13 -8.36 14.08 53.34
CA ALA A 13 -7.71 15.05 52.45
C ALA A 13 -7.34 14.49 51.06
N LEU A 14 -7.21 13.17 50.91
CA LEU A 14 -6.96 12.51 49.62
C LEU A 14 -8.24 12.20 48.82
N LEU A 15 -9.43 12.44 49.40
CA LEU A 15 -10.72 12.25 48.73
C LEU A 15 -11.26 13.53 48.06
N PHE A 16 -10.57 14.67 48.19
CA PHE A 16 -10.96 15.95 47.57
C PHE A 16 -9.97 16.51 46.55
N LEU A 17 -8.87 15.79 46.28
CA LEU A 17 -8.12 16.01 45.05
C LEU A 17 -8.96 15.45 43.89
N ASN A 18 -9.86 16.29 43.37
CA ASN A 18 -10.38 16.18 42.01
C ASN A 18 -9.19 16.28 41.05
N VAL A 19 -8.34 15.26 41.02
CA VAL A 19 -7.52 15.00 39.85
C VAL A 19 -8.55 14.63 38.80
N PRO A 20 -8.78 15.47 37.76
CA PRO A 20 -9.60 15.01 36.65
C PRO A 20 -8.93 13.71 36.22
N LEU A 21 -9.68 12.61 36.31
CA LEU A 21 -9.28 11.37 35.67
C LEU A 21 -9.14 11.78 34.22
N ALA A 22 -7.90 12.07 33.80
CA ALA A 22 -7.60 12.39 32.43
C ALA A 22 -8.05 11.14 31.70
N THR A 23 -9.25 11.21 31.11
CA THR A 23 -9.75 10.15 30.28
C THR A 23 -8.71 10.07 29.19
N PHE A 24 -7.85 9.06 29.27
CA PHE A 24 -7.09 8.58 28.13
C PHE A 24 -8.17 8.18 27.14
N ARG A 25 -8.63 9.14 26.33
CA ARG A 25 -9.31 8.83 25.10
C ARG A 25 -8.22 8.14 24.30
N ALA A 26 -8.30 6.81 24.21
CA ALA A 26 -7.65 6.12 23.11
C ALA A 26 -8.00 6.94 21.86
N ASP A 27 -6.99 7.42 21.15
CA ASP A 27 -7.20 8.16 19.91
C ASP A 27 -7.87 7.18 18.93
N VAL A 28 -9.21 7.16 18.92
CA VAL A 28 -9.98 6.34 17.99
C VAL A 28 -9.84 7.02 16.65
N ARG A 29 -8.73 6.73 15.97
CA ARG A 29 -8.55 7.15 14.58
C ARG A 29 -9.69 6.52 13.78
N PRO A 30 -10.46 7.31 13.01
CA PRO A 30 -11.57 6.79 12.25
C PRO A 30 -11.07 5.75 11.24
N GLU A 31 -11.90 4.74 10.98
CA GLU A 31 -11.62 3.77 9.95
C GLU A 31 -11.58 4.44 8.58
N THR A 32 -10.50 4.22 7.84
CA THR A 32 -10.34 4.76 6.49
C THR A 32 -9.97 3.66 5.51
N TRP A 33 -10.39 3.83 4.27
CA TRP A 33 -10.15 2.87 3.21
C TRP A 33 -9.11 3.40 2.23
N GLN A 34 -8.23 2.52 1.77
CA GLN A 34 -7.30 2.84 0.70
C GLN A 34 -7.17 1.70 -0.29
N VAL A 35 -7.03 2.03 -1.56
CA VAL A 35 -6.63 1.08 -2.60
C VAL A 35 -5.17 1.34 -2.94
N VAL A 36 -4.39 0.26 -3.00
CA VAL A 36 -3.04 0.28 -3.57
C VAL A 36 -3.03 -0.62 -4.79
N VAL A 37 -2.66 -0.05 -5.93
CA VAL A 37 -2.45 -0.76 -7.20
C VAL A 37 -0.95 -0.87 -7.43
N ASP A 38 -0.45 -2.08 -7.26
CA ASP A 38 0.91 -2.51 -7.55
C ASP A 38 1.01 -2.84 -9.06
N ALA A 39 1.59 -1.90 -9.82
CA ALA A 39 1.75 -1.98 -11.26
C ALA A 39 3.13 -2.56 -11.61
N GLY A 40 3.25 -3.87 -11.42
CA GLY A 40 4.45 -4.66 -11.67
C GLY A 40 4.76 -4.90 -13.16
N SER A 41 5.94 -5.49 -13.41
CA SER A 41 6.42 -5.80 -14.77
C SER A 41 5.64 -6.90 -15.48
N SER A 42 5.01 -7.82 -14.73
CA SER A 42 4.33 -8.99 -15.28
C SER A 42 2.82 -8.95 -15.13
N LYS A 43 2.32 -8.23 -14.13
CA LYS A 43 0.91 -8.18 -13.76
C LYS A 43 0.61 -6.89 -13.02
N THR A 44 -0.68 -6.55 -12.91
CA THR A 44 -1.15 -5.42 -12.10
C THR A 44 -2.08 -5.94 -11.03
N ARG A 45 -1.81 -5.59 -9.77
CA ARG A 45 -2.57 -6.09 -8.61
C ARG A 45 -3.15 -4.93 -7.82
N GLY A 46 -4.46 -4.97 -7.58
CA GLY A 46 -5.14 -4.03 -6.69
C GLY A 46 -5.46 -4.69 -5.36
N ILE A 47 -5.20 -3.98 -4.26
CA ILE A 47 -5.55 -4.42 -2.91
C ILE A 47 -6.31 -3.29 -2.22
N LEU A 48 -7.49 -3.60 -1.67
CA LEU A 48 -8.24 -2.73 -0.80
C LEU A 48 -7.83 -2.98 0.65
N TYR A 49 -7.40 -1.92 1.33
CA TYR A 49 -7.02 -1.92 2.75
C TYR A 49 -8.04 -1.16 3.59
N LEU A 50 -8.29 -1.69 4.79
CA LEU A 50 -8.92 -0.99 5.90
C LEU A 50 -7.82 -0.54 6.87
N LEU A 51 -7.80 0.75 7.18
CA LEU A 51 -6.91 1.36 8.14
C LEU A 51 -7.73 1.70 9.38
N SER A 52 -7.40 1.10 10.52
CA SER A 52 -8.11 1.29 11.80
C SER A 52 -7.10 1.47 12.91
N GLY A 53 -6.98 2.67 13.47
CA GLY A 53 -5.86 3.00 14.36
C GLY A 53 -4.51 2.83 13.65
N ASP A 54 -3.65 1.99 14.21
CA ASP A 54 -2.35 1.63 13.64
C ASP A 54 -2.40 0.32 12.82
N ALA A 55 -3.57 -0.30 12.70
CA ALA A 55 -3.75 -1.54 11.94
C ALA A 55 -4.00 -1.26 10.46
N VAL A 56 -3.30 -1.98 9.60
CA VAL A 56 -3.51 -1.99 8.14
C VAL A 56 -3.96 -3.39 7.73
N THR A 57 -5.23 -3.56 7.39
CA THR A 57 -5.82 -4.87 7.08
C THR A 57 -6.13 -5.00 5.59
N PRO A 58 -5.51 -5.95 4.86
CA PRO A 58 -5.93 -6.25 3.49
C PRO A 58 -7.31 -6.92 3.51
N VAL A 59 -8.27 -6.35 2.81
CA VAL A 59 -9.67 -6.79 2.82
C VAL A 59 -10.01 -7.62 1.60
N VAL A 60 -9.69 -7.12 0.41
CA VAL A 60 -9.87 -7.84 -0.86
C VAL A 60 -8.72 -7.52 -1.81
N GLU A 61 -8.43 -8.46 -2.70
CA GLU A 61 -7.39 -8.33 -3.72
C GLU A 61 -7.94 -8.79 -5.07
N TYR A 62 -7.50 -8.12 -6.14
CA TYR A 62 -7.73 -8.53 -7.51
C TYR A 62 -6.44 -8.46 -8.33
N ASN A 63 -6.21 -9.46 -9.18
CA ASN A 63 -5.02 -9.53 -10.04
C ASN A 63 -5.44 -9.49 -11.51
N SER A 64 -4.98 -8.48 -12.24
CA SER A 64 -4.96 -8.46 -13.70
C SER A 64 -3.69 -9.14 -14.21
N LYS A 65 -3.82 -10.00 -15.22
CA LYS A 65 -2.68 -10.68 -15.86
C LYS A 65 -1.80 -9.76 -16.70
N LEU A 66 -2.25 -8.53 -16.97
CA LEU A 66 -1.52 -7.57 -17.81
C LEU A 66 -0.78 -6.54 -16.94
N PRO A 67 0.49 -6.24 -17.25
CA PRO A 67 1.22 -5.17 -16.59
C PRO A 67 0.75 -3.80 -17.10
N LEU A 68 0.78 -2.78 -16.25
CA LEU A 68 0.42 -1.42 -16.67
C LEU A 68 1.27 -0.93 -17.88
N ALA A 69 2.54 -1.31 -17.91
CA ALA A 69 3.46 -0.93 -18.97
C ALA A 69 3.11 -1.51 -20.36
N SER A 70 2.24 -2.54 -20.47
CA SER A 70 1.83 -3.06 -21.77
C SER A 70 1.01 -2.06 -22.59
N TYR A 71 0.48 -1.03 -21.96
CA TYR A 71 -0.36 0.00 -22.57
C TYR A 71 0.43 1.22 -23.08
N ALA A 72 1.76 1.16 -23.13
CA ALA A 72 2.61 2.29 -23.53
C ALA A 72 2.36 2.85 -24.94
N ARG A 73 1.68 2.09 -25.82
CA ARG A 73 1.29 2.53 -27.17
C ARG A 73 -0.19 2.90 -27.30
N VAL A 74 -0.99 2.54 -26.29
CA VAL A 74 -2.43 2.79 -26.21
C VAL A 74 -2.78 3.27 -24.80
N PRO A 75 -2.31 4.46 -24.38
CA PRO A 75 -2.36 4.86 -22.96
C PRO A 75 -3.79 4.96 -22.41
N ASP A 76 -4.76 5.37 -23.22
CA ASP A 76 -6.17 5.47 -22.81
C ASP A 76 -6.75 4.11 -22.35
N ASP A 77 -6.32 3.02 -23.00
CA ASP A 77 -6.72 1.66 -22.65
C ASP A 77 -6.20 1.23 -21.27
N SER A 78 -5.12 1.84 -20.76
CA SER A 78 -4.65 1.58 -19.39
C SER A 78 -5.69 2.01 -18.35
N GLY A 79 -6.42 3.09 -18.60
CA GLY A 79 -7.52 3.52 -17.75
C GLY A 79 -8.72 2.60 -17.93
N THR A 80 -9.22 2.50 -19.17
CA THR A 80 -10.52 1.89 -19.48
C THR A 80 -10.53 0.36 -19.42
N LEU A 81 -9.45 -0.31 -19.82
CA LEU A 81 -9.38 -1.78 -19.91
C LEU A 81 -8.62 -2.43 -18.75
N LEU A 82 -7.83 -1.66 -17.99
CA LEU A 82 -7.07 -2.18 -16.85
C LEU A 82 -7.55 -1.61 -15.52
N ILE A 83 -7.47 -0.29 -15.29
CA ILE A 83 -7.77 0.31 -13.98
C ILE A 83 -9.26 0.28 -13.66
N ALA A 84 -10.13 0.69 -14.59
CA ALA A 84 -11.57 0.69 -14.37
C ALA A 84 -12.12 -0.71 -14.01
N PRO A 85 -11.84 -1.79 -14.78
CA PRO A 85 -12.31 -3.13 -14.44
C PRO A 85 -11.72 -3.67 -13.13
N LEU A 86 -10.47 -3.31 -12.81
CA LEU A 86 -9.84 -3.67 -11.54
C LEU A 86 -10.57 -3.03 -10.36
N LEU A 87 -10.91 -1.74 -10.45
CA LEU A 87 -11.66 -1.04 -9.39
C LEU A 87 -13.08 -1.60 -9.25
N ASP A 88 -13.76 -1.88 -10.36
CA ASP A 88 -15.08 -2.53 -10.34
C ASP A 88 -15.03 -3.92 -9.65
N ALA A 89 -13.96 -4.68 -9.89
CA ALA A 89 -13.76 -5.97 -9.25
C ALA A 89 -13.54 -5.83 -7.74
N LEU A 90 -12.74 -4.86 -7.30
CA LEU A 90 -12.52 -4.60 -5.87
C LEU A 90 -13.81 -4.15 -5.17
N GLU A 91 -14.57 -3.24 -5.78
CA GLU A 91 -15.87 -2.79 -5.25
C GLU A 91 -16.85 -3.96 -5.08
N ARG A 92 -16.97 -4.79 -6.11
CA ARG A 92 -17.82 -5.99 -6.05
C ARG A 92 -17.39 -6.94 -4.94
N LEU A 93 -16.10 -7.29 -4.88
CA LEU A 93 -15.58 -8.21 -3.86
C LEU A 93 -15.75 -7.67 -2.43
N ALA A 94 -15.61 -6.35 -2.24
CA ALA A 94 -15.87 -5.70 -0.96
C ALA A 94 -17.36 -5.78 -0.58
N GLY A 95 -18.26 -5.54 -1.54
CA GLY A 95 -19.70 -5.69 -1.36
C GLY A 95 -20.13 -7.13 -1.04
N ASP A 96 -19.52 -8.13 -1.68
CA ASP A 96 -19.75 -9.55 -1.37
C ASP A 96 -19.41 -9.88 0.10
N LYS A 97 -18.37 -9.21 0.64
CA LYS A 97 -17.98 -9.29 2.05
C LYS A 97 -18.76 -8.35 2.99
N LYS A 98 -19.80 -7.68 2.49
CA LYS A 98 -20.67 -6.76 3.24
C LYS A 98 -20.01 -5.47 3.70
N TYR A 99 -18.93 -5.04 3.05
CA TYR A 99 -18.35 -3.71 3.27
C TYR A 99 -19.06 -2.66 2.39
N GLY A 100 -19.43 -1.54 2.99
CA GLY A 100 -19.94 -0.36 2.29
C GLY A 100 -18.83 0.65 2.06
N LEU A 101 -18.47 0.90 0.79
CA LEU A 101 -17.42 1.84 0.42
C LEU A 101 -18.03 3.15 -0.06
N GLU A 102 -17.68 4.26 0.58
CA GLU A 102 -17.93 5.60 0.03
C GLU A 102 -16.76 5.97 -0.89
N LYS A 103 -16.87 5.65 -2.18
CA LYS A 103 -15.73 5.68 -3.14
C LYS A 103 -14.95 7.01 -3.17
N ASN A 104 -15.65 8.13 -3.08
CA ASN A 104 -15.09 9.49 -3.02
C ASN A 104 -14.19 9.74 -1.79
N THR A 105 -14.22 8.88 -0.77
CA THR A 105 -13.32 8.92 0.40
C THR A 105 -12.17 7.91 0.30
N VAL A 106 -12.28 6.92 -0.59
CA VAL A 106 -11.29 5.85 -0.75
C VAL A 106 -10.21 6.30 -1.72
N ARG A 107 -9.01 6.59 -1.21
CA ARG A 107 -7.86 6.99 -2.05
C ARG A 107 -7.31 5.80 -2.82
N VAL A 108 -7.21 5.96 -4.14
CA VAL A 108 -6.60 4.99 -5.05
C VAL A 108 -5.19 5.44 -5.36
N ASN A 109 -4.21 4.69 -4.89
CA ASN A 109 -2.80 4.87 -5.19
C ASN A 109 -2.38 3.87 -6.28
N VAL A 110 -1.70 4.31 -7.33
CA VAL A 110 -1.19 3.46 -8.41
C VAL A 110 0.33 3.64 -8.48
N LEU A 111 1.06 2.61 -8.09
CA LEU A 111 2.51 2.63 -7.93
C LEU A 111 3.14 1.75 -9.01
N GLY A 112 3.69 2.39 -10.04
CA GLY A 112 4.46 1.73 -11.10
C GLY A 112 5.84 1.32 -10.62
N THR A 113 6.26 0.10 -10.95
CA THR A 113 7.58 -0.41 -10.56
C THR A 113 8.50 -0.61 -11.77
N ALA A 114 9.38 -1.61 -11.74
CA ALA A 114 10.45 -1.81 -12.72
C ALA A 114 9.95 -1.82 -14.17
N GLY A 115 8.79 -2.41 -14.46
CA GLY A 115 8.24 -2.44 -15.81
C GLY A 115 7.87 -1.05 -16.35
N VAL A 116 7.37 -0.17 -15.50
CA VAL A 116 6.99 1.20 -15.90
C VAL A 116 8.22 2.11 -16.02
N ARG A 117 9.27 1.88 -15.20
CA ARG A 117 10.56 2.58 -15.30
C ARG A 117 11.26 2.40 -16.65
N GLU A 118 10.95 1.33 -17.39
CA GLU A 118 11.51 1.09 -18.73
C GLU A 118 10.87 1.97 -19.82
N LEU A 119 9.74 2.62 -19.54
CA LEU A 119 9.05 3.50 -20.48
C LEU A 119 9.68 4.90 -20.52
N SER A 120 9.54 5.59 -21.65
CA SER A 120 9.92 7.01 -21.73
C SER A 120 9.04 7.88 -20.82
N ALA A 121 9.52 9.08 -20.46
CA ALA A 121 8.75 10.03 -19.65
C ALA A 121 7.38 10.31 -20.28
N ASP A 122 7.33 10.62 -21.58
CA ASP A 122 6.08 10.88 -22.30
C ASP A 122 5.10 9.70 -22.25
N GLN A 123 5.60 8.46 -22.32
CA GLN A 123 4.77 7.27 -22.20
C GLN A 123 4.21 7.10 -20.79
N GLN A 124 5.03 7.35 -19.76
CA GLN A 124 4.60 7.32 -18.37
C GLN A 124 3.52 8.39 -18.12
N ASP A 125 3.75 9.63 -18.55
CA ASP A 125 2.81 10.74 -18.38
C ASP A 125 1.48 10.48 -19.07
N ALA A 126 1.50 9.96 -20.30
CA ALA A 126 0.28 9.60 -21.02
C ALA A 126 -0.51 8.49 -20.31
N ILE A 127 0.17 7.45 -19.82
CA ILE A 127 -0.47 6.39 -19.03
C ILE A 127 -1.07 6.97 -17.75
N TYR A 128 -0.31 7.73 -16.97
CA TYR A 128 -0.78 8.24 -15.69
C TYR A 128 -1.93 9.23 -15.82
N LYS A 129 -1.97 10.00 -16.91
CA LYS A 129 -3.12 10.83 -17.24
C LYS A 129 -4.39 9.98 -17.48
N ALA A 130 -4.28 8.90 -18.24
CA ALA A 130 -5.41 7.99 -18.49
C ALA A 130 -5.86 7.27 -17.21
N VAL A 131 -4.91 6.82 -16.38
CA VAL A 131 -5.16 6.23 -15.05
C VAL A 131 -5.93 7.21 -14.15
N ASN A 132 -5.43 8.45 -14.00
CA ASN A 132 -6.07 9.48 -13.18
C ASN A 132 -7.50 9.75 -13.65
N THR A 133 -7.68 9.91 -14.96
CA THR A 133 -9.00 10.13 -15.58
C THR A 133 -9.95 8.99 -15.26
N SER A 134 -9.50 7.74 -15.36
CA SER A 134 -10.31 6.56 -15.08
C SER A 134 -10.69 6.44 -13.60
N ILE A 135 -9.78 6.75 -12.67
CA ILE A 135 -10.05 6.71 -11.22
C ILE A 135 -11.18 7.69 -10.88
N LEU A 136 -11.05 8.93 -11.35
CA LEU A 136 -12.04 9.98 -11.13
C LEU A 136 -13.38 9.66 -11.80
N ALA A 137 -13.36 9.15 -13.04
CA ALA A 137 -14.58 8.76 -13.76
C ALA A 137 -15.36 7.63 -13.05
N LYS A 138 -14.67 6.76 -12.30
CA LYS A 138 -15.28 5.72 -11.48
C LYS A 138 -15.76 6.21 -10.10
N GLY A 139 -15.54 7.48 -9.78
CA GLY A 139 -15.97 8.13 -8.54
C GLY A 139 -15.06 7.90 -7.34
N TRP A 140 -13.83 7.41 -7.57
CA TRP A 140 -12.86 7.16 -6.50
C TRP A 140 -12.02 8.41 -6.19
N ALA A 141 -11.54 8.54 -4.96
CA ALA A 141 -10.63 9.60 -4.60
C ALA A 141 -9.24 9.35 -5.21
N LEU A 142 -8.64 10.39 -5.80
CA LEU A 142 -7.30 10.27 -6.35
C LEU A 142 -6.26 10.24 -5.22
N GLY A 143 -5.41 9.21 -5.23
CA GLY A 143 -4.22 9.11 -4.39
C GLY A 143 -2.95 9.40 -5.18
N GLN A 144 -1.83 8.82 -4.72
CA GLN A 144 -0.56 8.90 -5.43
C GLN A 144 -0.60 8.03 -6.69
N VAL A 145 -0.35 8.63 -7.86
CA VAL A 145 -0.20 7.90 -9.12
C VAL A 145 1.16 8.25 -9.72
N GLY A 146 2.00 7.24 -9.93
CA GLY A 146 3.33 7.46 -10.47
C GLY A 146 4.26 6.26 -10.34
N THR A 147 5.50 6.45 -10.78
CA THR A 147 6.54 5.43 -10.71
C THR A 147 7.33 5.61 -9.41
N ILE A 148 7.40 4.58 -8.57
CA ILE A 148 8.24 4.60 -7.37
C ILE A 148 9.68 4.22 -7.74
N ASP A 149 10.66 4.68 -6.98
CA ASP A 149 12.04 4.25 -7.21
C ASP A 149 12.26 2.80 -6.73
N GLY A 150 13.41 2.22 -7.08
CA GLY A 150 13.71 0.86 -6.68
C GLY A 150 13.93 0.70 -5.17
N ARG A 151 14.50 1.71 -4.51
CA ARG A 151 14.76 1.64 -3.07
C ARG A 151 13.45 1.60 -2.29
N ASP A 152 12.51 2.47 -2.64
CA ASP A 152 11.16 2.56 -2.07
C ASP A 152 10.39 1.26 -2.27
N GLU A 153 10.44 0.67 -3.47
CA GLU A 153 9.86 -0.64 -3.73
C GLU A 153 10.41 -1.71 -2.78
N GLY A 154 11.72 -1.71 -2.54
CA GLY A 154 12.37 -2.64 -1.60
C GLY A 154 11.99 -2.39 -0.14
N ILE A 155 11.90 -1.13 0.27
CA ILE A 155 11.46 -0.74 1.63
C ILE A 155 10.01 -1.16 1.85
N PHE A 156 9.11 -0.87 0.91
CA PHE A 156 7.70 -1.25 1.01
C PHE A 156 7.51 -2.77 1.04
N ALA A 157 8.26 -3.51 0.22
CA ALA A 157 8.24 -4.96 0.25
C ALA A 157 8.73 -5.51 1.61
N TRP A 158 9.79 -4.93 2.18
CA TRP A 158 10.30 -5.29 3.50
C TRP A 158 9.31 -4.98 4.63
N VAL A 159 8.71 -3.78 4.64
CA VAL A 159 7.66 -3.39 5.61
C VAL A 159 6.48 -4.35 5.51
N HIS A 160 6.01 -4.63 4.29
CA HIS A 160 4.88 -5.53 4.07
C HIS A 160 5.17 -6.96 4.56
N LEU A 161 6.35 -7.50 4.25
CA LEU A 161 6.77 -8.83 4.73
C LEU A 161 6.80 -8.90 6.26
N ASN A 162 7.45 -7.93 6.90
CA ASN A 162 7.58 -7.93 8.36
C ASN A 162 6.24 -7.67 9.05
N PHE A 163 5.35 -6.87 8.45
CA PHE A 163 3.98 -6.72 8.94
C PHE A 163 3.23 -8.05 8.89
N LEU A 164 3.26 -8.76 7.76
CA LEU A 164 2.61 -10.08 7.61
C LEU A 164 3.16 -11.14 8.57
N LYS A 165 4.41 -10.98 9.03
CA LYS A 165 5.05 -11.89 10.00
C LYS A 165 4.92 -11.44 11.44
N GLY A 166 4.29 -10.28 11.71
CA GLY A 166 4.20 -9.71 13.06
C GLY A 166 5.54 -9.20 13.60
N LEU A 167 6.50 -8.92 12.71
CA LEU A 167 7.86 -8.48 13.03
C LEU A 167 8.10 -7.00 12.74
N ALA A 168 7.11 -6.25 12.26
CA ALA A 168 7.28 -4.84 11.88
C ALA A 168 7.73 -3.91 13.04
N MET A 169 7.49 -4.31 14.28
CA MET A 169 7.90 -3.60 15.50
C MET A 169 8.96 -4.37 16.31
N SER A 170 9.55 -5.40 15.71
CA SER A 170 10.55 -6.28 16.34
C SER A 170 11.96 -5.81 16.02
N ASP A 171 12.88 -5.95 16.97
CA ASP A 171 14.32 -5.76 16.74
C ASP A 171 14.90 -6.85 15.81
N ASN A 172 14.16 -7.96 15.65
CA ASN A 172 14.48 -9.04 14.72
C ASN A 172 13.49 -9.04 13.55
N THR A 173 13.91 -8.48 12.42
CA THR A 173 13.12 -8.44 11.17
C THR A 173 13.68 -9.44 10.16
N LEU A 174 12.84 -9.83 9.19
CA LEU A 174 13.27 -10.62 8.06
C LEU A 174 13.84 -9.70 6.97
N GLY A 175 15.04 -10.04 6.49
CA GLY A 175 15.56 -9.48 5.25
C GLY A 175 14.78 -9.99 4.04
N ILE A 176 14.73 -9.20 2.98
CA ILE A 176 14.14 -9.59 1.70
C ILE A 176 15.18 -9.54 0.59
N ILE A 177 15.14 -10.53 -0.29
CA ILE A 177 15.89 -10.55 -1.55
C ILE A 177 14.86 -10.73 -2.65
N GLU A 178 14.65 -9.67 -3.43
CA GLU A 178 13.75 -9.71 -4.57
C GLU A 178 14.56 -9.87 -5.87
N VAL A 179 14.17 -10.85 -6.68
CA VAL A 179 14.70 -11.04 -8.02
C VAL A 179 13.57 -10.76 -9.00
N GLY A 180 13.65 -9.62 -9.69
CA GLY A 180 12.68 -9.22 -10.72
C GLY A 180 12.66 -10.19 -11.90
N GLY A 181 11.50 -10.31 -12.57
CA GLY A 181 11.28 -11.31 -13.61
C GLY A 181 12.18 -11.15 -14.86
N PRO A 182 12.54 -12.27 -15.54
CA PRO A 182 13.28 -12.23 -16.79
C PRO A 182 12.42 -11.65 -17.92
N ARG A 183 12.99 -10.70 -18.68
CA ARG A 183 12.35 -10.10 -19.86
C ARG A 183 12.14 -11.16 -20.94
N ALA A 184 10.92 -11.26 -21.49
CA ALA A 184 10.64 -11.99 -22.72
C ALA A 184 11.25 -11.24 -23.93
N LYS A 185 12.58 -11.29 -24.10
CA LYS A 185 13.22 -11.08 -25.39
C LYS A 185 13.53 -12.46 -25.96
N SER A 186 12.81 -12.83 -27.02
CA SER A 186 13.23 -13.91 -27.92
C SER A 186 14.67 -13.68 -28.33
N LEU A 187 15.59 -14.48 -27.80
CA LEU A 187 17.01 -14.46 -28.15
C LEU A 187 17.23 -15.43 -29.31
N SER A 188 17.45 -14.86 -30.50
CA SER A 188 18.08 -15.58 -31.61
C SER A 188 19.48 -16.04 -31.20
N ARG A 189 19.84 -17.25 -31.63
CA ARG A 189 20.88 -18.15 -31.11
C ARG A 189 22.35 -17.70 -31.31
N SER A 190 22.64 -16.41 -31.49
CA SER A 190 23.98 -15.94 -31.90
C SER A 190 24.70 -14.93 -30.99
N SER A 191 24.19 -14.55 -29.81
CA SER A 191 24.88 -13.57 -28.93
C SER A 191 25.18 -14.07 -27.51
N LEU A 192 25.81 -15.24 -27.38
CA LEU A 192 26.10 -15.89 -26.10
C LEU A 192 27.23 -15.25 -25.25
N TYR A 193 27.74 -14.06 -25.59
CA TYR A 193 28.84 -13.41 -24.84
C TYR A 193 28.67 -11.91 -24.63
N ARG A 194 27.47 -11.46 -24.24
CA ARG A 194 27.30 -10.10 -23.70
C ARG A 194 26.25 -10.08 -22.58
N TRP A 195 26.71 -10.35 -21.37
CA TRP A 195 25.94 -10.15 -20.14
C TRP A 195 25.81 -8.64 -19.87
N THR A 196 24.77 -8.02 -20.39
CA THR A 196 24.32 -6.70 -19.93
C THR A 196 22.81 -6.64 -19.95
N THR A 197 22.17 -6.92 -18.81
CA THR A 197 20.92 -6.28 -18.39
C THR A 197 20.65 -6.58 -16.92
N GLN A 198 21.17 -5.71 -16.05
CA GLN A 198 20.60 -5.24 -14.78
C GLN A 198 19.64 -6.21 -14.06
N THR A 199 20.20 -7.19 -13.35
CA THR A 199 19.51 -7.87 -12.25
C THR A 199 19.59 -6.95 -11.04
N SER A 200 18.50 -6.28 -10.66
CA SER A 200 18.46 -5.55 -9.40
C SER A 200 18.26 -6.54 -8.25
N VAL A 201 19.36 -7.14 -7.77
CA VAL A 201 19.37 -7.82 -6.47
C VAL A 201 19.39 -6.72 -5.41
N LYS A 202 18.25 -6.44 -4.78
CA LYS A 202 18.20 -5.55 -3.62
C LYS A 202 18.27 -6.39 -2.36
N MET A 203 19.36 -6.21 -1.61
CA MET A 203 19.54 -6.76 -0.28
C MET A 203 19.29 -5.62 0.71
N LEU A 204 18.23 -5.73 1.50
CA LEU A 204 18.01 -4.89 2.67
C LEU A 204 18.27 -5.76 3.90
N VAL A 205 19.51 -5.71 4.40
CA VAL A 205 19.90 -6.19 5.72
C VAL A 205 20.90 -5.18 6.28
N GLN A 206 20.55 -4.55 7.39
CA GLN A 206 21.53 -4.14 8.40
C GLN A 206 21.04 -4.67 9.74
#